data_AF-A0A1H3EZ05-F1
#
_entry.id   AF-A0A1H3EZ05-F1
#
_cell.length_a   1.000
_cell.length_b   1.000
_cell.length_c   1.000
_cell.angle_alpha   90.00
_cell.angle_beta   90.00
_cell.angle_gamma   90.00
#
_symmetry.space_group_name_H-M   'P 1'
#
loop_
_entity.id
_entity.type
_entity.pdbx_description
1 polymer ?
#
loop_
_entity_poly.entity_id
_entity_poly.type
_entity_poly.pdbx_seq_one_letter_code
_entity_poly.pdbx_strand_id
1 'polypeptide(L)'
;MAMKERPVVSECAGGRCWENTFDSFTLKVFVPDNDLDGQTNNYGFRAPLLLVFEEEKQSIEDAVNFAHSTGLADIAAKYDSSVLFIYPNAEGGWGAADSSLYADVIAEIKLIQVYKDGIVEDFNFFTQTFEGYFVRGAKFRTDIYSYGKSADYVAENLLKTIEGEYLWGPGEITPAMCSMENLSVVPDIKRKDIAILSVGNSDEINLAFSGCKNILFKEKADYVKDYDSFVKKFKMWCGVIEFEPDFTELGITEDVGFVNVKTSPDNDFLPEKKPEHKVGYFAYYNKELLGNGPVPLVIGFHGGGDSSMYLTYVAGWWEVAHKYDFLYVAIENHQFVTATEARDIIEVLKTRYPIDESRIYATGFSMGSGKTWDLYQEYPEILAGIMPCSALFPVYTTFFGKPVTDRLNKTVSVPVFYSGGEKSHLPELPFQGEACVERVKYVAEVNKLKKSFADVDFENKDNWENPVWGIPGDRVDTFYDETRDATLTVNYFDSEDGVCRTAFAGVSNQIHECREHSIETAWKFISQFRKEN
;
A
#
# COMPACT_ATOMS: atom_id res chain seq x y z
N MET A 1 11.12 -9.01 21.87
CA MET A 1 10.22 -10.18 21.95
C MET A 1 8.80 -9.65 21.99
N ALA A 2 7.94 -10.11 21.08
CA ALA A 2 6.56 -9.66 20.97
C ALA A 2 5.81 -9.71 22.30
N MET A 3 4.95 -8.71 22.54
CA MET A 3 4.09 -8.66 23.73
C MET A 3 3.07 -9.80 23.65
N LYS A 4 3.06 -10.70 24.64
CA LYS A 4 2.10 -11.83 24.68
C LYS A 4 0.77 -11.48 25.34
N GLU A 5 0.73 -10.39 26.09
CA GLU A 5 -0.48 -9.84 26.69
C GLU A 5 -0.72 -8.43 26.12
N ARG A 6 -2.00 -8.07 25.94
CA ARG A 6 -2.35 -6.74 25.45
C ARG A 6 -1.95 -5.72 26.52
N PRO A 7 -1.18 -4.67 26.19
CA PRO A 7 -0.82 -3.66 27.18
C PRO A 7 -2.07 -2.94 27.71
N VAL A 8 -2.00 -2.52 28.97
CA VAL A 8 -3.11 -1.82 29.63
C VAL A 8 -3.18 -0.39 29.08
N VAL A 9 -4.25 -0.12 28.32
CA VAL A 9 -4.53 1.21 27.75
C VAL A 9 -5.22 2.07 28.80
N SER A 10 -4.72 3.30 28.97
CA SER A 10 -5.28 4.32 29.86
C SER A 10 -5.69 5.55 29.07
N GLU A 11 -6.78 6.19 29.50
CA GLU A 11 -7.15 7.53 29.02
C GLU A 11 -6.11 8.56 29.50
N CYS A 12 -5.79 9.53 28.66
CA CYS A 12 -4.90 10.64 28.98
C CYS A 12 -5.38 11.94 28.31
N ALA A 13 -4.66 13.05 28.53
CA ALA A 13 -5.06 14.33 27.96
C ALA A 13 -5.03 14.27 26.42
N GLY A 14 -6.20 14.37 25.78
CA GLY A 14 -6.34 14.40 24.33
C GLY A 14 -6.00 13.08 23.63
N GLY A 15 -6.21 11.94 24.28
CA GLY A 15 -6.05 10.64 23.63
C GLY A 15 -5.93 9.47 24.61
N ARG A 16 -5.36 8.37 24.10
CA ARG A 16 -5.07 7.14 24.86
C ARG A 16 -3.57 6.89 24.91
N CYS A 17 -3.10 6.32 26.00
CA CYS A 17 -1.69 5.99 26.17
C CYS A 17 -1.50 4.61 26.80
N TRP A 18 -0.34 4.01 26.55
CA TRP A 18 0.09 2.77 27.18
C TRP A 18 1.62 2.67 27.14
N GLU A 19 2.19 1.81 27.97
CA GLU A 19 3.63 1.56 28.00
C GLU A 19 3.94 0.07 28.17
N ASN A 20 5.12 -0.33 27.70
CA ASN A 20 5.66 -1.67 27.89
C ASN A 20 7.19 -1.62 28.04
N THR A 21 7.75 -2.51 28.86
CA THR A 21 9.20 -2.67 28.99
C THR A 21 9.63 -3.95 28.29
N PHE A 22 10.43 -3.82 27.24
CA PHE A 22 11.09 -4.92 26.53
C PHE A 22 12.46 -5.20 27.15
N ASP A 23 13.22 -6.14 26.60
CA ASP A 23 14.55 -6.46 27.14
C ASP A 23 15.52 -5.27 26.99
N SER A 24 15.63 -4.69 25.79
CA SER A 24 16.59 -3.62 25.48
C SER A 24 16.07 -2.19 25.68
N PHE A 25 14.75 -1.96 25.70
CA PHE A 25 14.16 -0.63 25.81
C PHE A 25 12.82 -0.59 26.55
N THR A 26 12.48 0.58 27.07
CA THR A 26 11.13 0.94 27.52
C THR A 26 10.44 1.71 26.38
N LEU A 27 9.20 1.33 26.06
CA LEU A 27 8.33 1.97 25.09
C LEU A 27 7.16 2.64 25.80
N LYS A 28 6.85 3.88 25.43
CA LYS A 28 5.56 4.51 25.71
C LYS A 28 4.91 4.92 24.40
N VAL A 29 3.61 4.75 24.30
CA VAL A 29 2.81 5.06 23.11
C VAL A 29 1.73 6.04 23.49
N PHE A 30 1.67 7.15 22.76
CA PHE A 30 0.56 8.09 22.82
C PHE A 30 -0.21 8.08 21.49
N VAL A 31 -1.50 7.83 21.59
CA VAL A 31 -2.45 7.80 20.48
C VAL A 31 -3.37 9.00 20.64
N PRO A 32 -3.12 10.12 19.94
CA PRO A 32 -3.94 11.32 20.07
C PRO A 32 -5.35 11.09 19.53
N ASP A 33 -6.32 11.78 20.13
CA ASP A 33 -7.66 11.88 19.58
C ASP A 33 -7.61 12.55 18.20
N ASN A 34 -8.45 12.08 17.28
CA ASN A 34 -8.56 12.64 15.94
C ASN A 34 -9.98 12.45 15.39
N ASP A 35 -10.32 13.25 14.37
CA ASP A 35 -11.63 13.22 13.72
C ASP A 35 -11.70 12.20 12.56
N LEU A 36 -10.64 11.43 12.32
CA LEU A 36 -10.58 10.47 11.21
C LEU A 36 -11.32 9.19 11.56
N ASP A 37 -12.08 8.67 10.60
CA ASP A 37 -12.64 7.32 10.67
C ASP A 37 -11.58 6.30 10.20
N GLY A 38 -10.48 6.18 10.96
CA GLY A 38 -9.33 5.35 10.59
C GLY A 38 -9.62 3.85 10.50
N GLN A 39 -10.66 3.40 11.21
CA GLN A 39 -11.15 2.01 11.15
C GLN A 39 -11.82 1.69 9.80
N THR A 40 -12.42 2.70 9.17
CA THR A 40 -13.04 2.57 7.85
C THR A 40 -12.03 2.87 6.73
N ASN A 41 -11.22 3.92 6.91
CA ASN A 41 -10.27 4.42 5.94
C ASN A 41 -8.85 4.28 6.49
N ASN A 42 -8.06 3.35 5.95
CA ASN A 42 -6.78 3.00 6.54
C ASN A 42 -5.63 3.86 5.98
N TYR A 43 -5.16 4.80 6.80
CA TYR A 43 -4.06 5.71 6.48
C TYR A 43 -2.65 5.11 6.65
N GLY A 44 -2.53 3.85 7.09
CA GLY A 44 -1.29 3.28 7.61
C GLY A 44 -0.07 3.42 6.69
N PHE A 45 -0.22 3.24 5.38
CA PHE A 45 0.90 3.38 4.42
C PHE A 45 1.39 4.83 4.24
N ARG A 46 0.54 5.81 4.58
CA ARG A 46 0.86 7.25 4.51
C ARG A 46 1.11 7.86 5.88
N ALA A 47 0.85 7.13 6.96
CA ALA A 47 1.10 7.56 8.32
C ALA A 47 2.62 7.57 8.63
N PRO A 48 3.16 8.63 9.24
CA PRO A 48 4.52 8.62 9.74
C PRO A 48 4.64 7.69 10.95
N LEU A 49 5.81 7.09 11.12
CA LEU A 49 6.21 6.41 12.35
C LEU A 49 7.09 7.36 13.16
N LEU A 50 6.46 8.10 14.08
CA LEU A 50 7.10 9.13 14.89
C LEU A 50 7.78 8.49 16.10
N LEU A 51 9.11 8.37 16.07
CA LEU A 51 9.91 7.87 17.17
C LEU A 51 10.61 9.04 17.87
N VAL A 52 10.30 9.24 19.15
CA VAL A 52 11.02 10.16 20.04
C VAL A 52 11.99 9.35 20.88
N PHE A 53 13.28 9.57 20.68
CA PHE A 53 14.31 9.00 21.53
C PHE A 53 14.55 9.95 22.71
N GLU A 54 14.00 9.61 23.87
CA GLU A 54 14.05 10.46 25.05
C GLU A 54 15.47 10.56 25.58
N GLU A 55 16.03 11.76 25.78
CA GLU A 55 17.39 11.88 26.34
C GLU A 55 17.53 11.22 27.73
N GLU A 56 16.52 11.39 28.58
CA GLU A 56 16.41 10.79 29.92
C GLU A 56 15.04 10.13 30.05
N LYS A 57 14.94 9.05 30.83
CA LYS A 57 13.68 8.31 30.98
C LYS A 57 12.58 9.20 31.55
N GLN A 58 11.51 9.41 30.78
CA GLN A 58 10.37 10.22 31.22
C GLN A 58 9.20 9.37 31.73
N SER A 59 8.30 10.00 32.48
CA SER A 59 6.99 9.43 32.77
C SER A 59 6.09 9.45 31.53
N ILE A 60 5.03 8.65 31.50
CA ILE A 60 4.05 8.69 30.41
C ILE A 60 3.30 10.03 30.33
N GLU A 61 3.09 10.70 31.46
CA GLU A 61 2.47 12.03 31.50
C GLU A 61 3.38 13.08 30.84
N ASP A 62 4.68 13.06 31.14
CA ASP A 62 5.66 13.95 30.53
C ASP A 62 5.80 13.71 29.03
N ALA A 63 5.81 12.44 28.61
CA ALA A 63 5.83 12.07 27.19
C ALA A 63 4.59 12.59 26.43
N VAL A 64 3.39 12.44 27.01
CA VAL A 64 2.15 13.02 26.43
C VAL A 64 2.25 14.55 26.35
N ASN A 65 2.73 15.21 27.41
CA ASN A 65 2.93 16.66 27.42
C ASN A 65 3.96 17.10 26.37
N PHE A 66 5.01 16.32 26.14
CA PHE A 66 5.98 16.56 25.08
C PHE A 66 5.33 16.46 23.70
N ALA A 67 4.55 15.41 23.42
CA ALA A 67 3.85 15.25 22.14
C ALA A 67 2.95 16.44 21.82
N HIS A 68 2.20 16.94 22.81
CA HIS A 68 1.34 18.12 22.66
C HIS A 68 2.13 19.41 22.48
N SER A 69 3.11 19.68 23.36
CA SER A 69 3.84 20.94 23.35
C SER A 69 4.74 21.13 22.12
N THR A 70 5.15 20.03 21.49
CA THR A 70 5.95 20.04 20.26
C THR A 70 5.12 19.97 18.98
N GLY A 71 3.84 19.60 19.08
CA GLY A 71 2.94 19.41 17.94
C GLY A 71 3.08 18.05 17.23
N LEU A 72 3.85 17.10 17.77
CA LEU A 72 3.89 15.72 17.26
C LEU A 72 2.53 15.02 17.41
N ALA A 73 1.76 15.37 18.45
CA ALA A 73 0.38 14.94 18.60
C ALA A 73 -0.49 15.34 17.39
N ASP A 74 -0.36 16.58 16.93
CA ASP A 74 -1.10 17.09 15.77
C ASP A 74 -0.70 16.38 14.48
N ILE A 75 0.60 16.09 14.31
CA ILE A 75 1.09 15.31 13.16
C ILE A 75 0.49 13.90 13.20
N ALA A 76 0.58 13.20 14.34
CA ALA A 76 0.03 11.85 14.48
C ALA A 76 -1.49 11.82 14.23
N ALA A 77 -2.24 12.79 14.77
CA ALA A 77 -3.69 12.88 14.61
C ALA A 77 -4.13 13.04 13.14
N LYS A 78 -3.36 13.78 12.32
CA LYS A 78 -3.64 13.97 10.87
C LYS A 78 -3.60 12.70 10.04
N TYR A 79 -2.99 11.63 10.55
CA TYR A 79 -2.79 10.37 9.82
C TYR A 79 -3.29 9.14 10.59
N ASP A 80 -4.06 9.33 11.66
CA ASP A 80 -4.48 8.25 12.57
C ASP A 80 -3.31 7.36 13.02
N SER A 81 -2.22 8.02 13.44
CA SER A 81 -0.97 7.43 13.88
C SER A 81 -0.73 7.63 15.38
N SER A 82 0.47 7.31 15.85
CA SER A 82 0.87 7.41 17.25
C SER A 82 2.26 8.05 17.38
N VAL A 83 2.54 8.62 18.55
CA VAL A 83 3.87 9.09 18.93
C VAL A 83 4.47 8.05 19.88
N LEU A 84 5.64 7.54 19.54
CA LEU A 84 6.33 6.49 20.29
C LEU A 84 7.54 7.08 20.99
N PHE A 85 7.67 6.83 22.28
CA PHE A 85 8.78 7.30 23.09
C PHE A 85 9.63 6.11 23.52
N ILE A 86 10.92 6.18 23.21
CA ILE A 86 11.88 5.10 23.40
C ILE A 86 12.96 5.56 24.37
N TYR A 87 13.24 4.71 25.36
CA TYR A 87 14.40 4.87 26.25
C TYR A 87 15.12 3.53 26.48
N PRO A 88 16.45 3.45 26.37
CA PRO A 88 17.22 2.22 26.59
C PRO A 88 17.13 1.71 28.03
N ASN A 89 17.06 0.40 28.20
CA ASN A 89 17.12 -0.24 29.53
C ASN A 89 18.55 -0.51 29.99
N ALA A 90 19.56 -0.27 29.14
CA ALA A 90 20.96 -0.46 29.47
C ALA A 90 21.37 0.36 30.71
N GLU A 91 22.17 -0.24 31.59
CA GLU A 91 22.73 0.46 32.75
C GLU A 91 23.69 1.56 32.25
N GLY A 92 23.30 2.82 32.40
CA GLY A 92 23.99 3.98 31.78
C GLY A 92 23.21 4.65 30.65
N GLY A 93 22.00 4.16 30.32
CA GLY A 93 21.13 4.76 29.31
C GLY A 93 21.75 4.71 27.92
N TRP A 94 21.64 5.82 27.16
CA TRP A 94 22.17 5.90 25.79
C TRP A 94 23.66 5.65 25.66
N GLY A 95 24.47 6.02 26.66
CA GLY A 95 25.92 5.79 26.63
C GLY A 95 26.31 4.31 26.72
N ALA A 96 25.38 3.43 27.09
CA ALA A 96 25.56 1.98 27.15
C ALA A 96 24.65 1.22 26.18
N ALA A 97 23.76 1.92 25.45
CA ALA A 97 22.88 1.31 24.47
C ALA A 97 23.71 0.85 23.26
N ASP A 98 23.59 -0.42 22.90
CA ASP A 98 24.27 -0.95 21.73
C ASP A 98 23.46 -0.71 20.44
N SER A 99 24.11 -0.90 19.29
CA SER A 99 23.51 -0.61 17.98
C SER A 99 22.32 -1.50 17.59
N SER A 100 22.02 -2.58 18.31
CA SER A 100 20.85 -3.43 18.04
C SER A 100 19.55 -2.83 18.56
N LEU A 101 19.59 -1.87 19.48
CA LEU A 101 18.39 -1.28 20.09
C LEU A 101 17.38 -0.80 19.05
N TYR A 102 17.85 -0.16 17.96
CA TYR A 102 16.95 0.31 16.91
C TYR A 102 16.28 -0.85 16.17
N ALA A 103 17.03 -1.91 15.86
CA ALA A 103 16.46 -3.10 15.24
C ALA A 103 15.42 -3.78 16.15
N ASP A 104 15.69 -3.81 17.46
CA ASP A 104 14.74 -4.33 18.46
C ASP A 104 13.46 -3.50 18.50
N VAL A 105 13.55 -2.16 18.47
CA VAL A 105 12.38 -1.27 18.40
C VAL A 105 11.56 -1.55 17.15
N ILE A 106 12.20 -1.61 15.98
CA ILE A 106 11.52 -1.83 14.70
C ILE A 106 10.90 -3.23 14.62
N ALA A 107 11.48 -4.24 15.27
CA ALA A 107 10.89 -5.58 15.34
C ALA A 107 9.50 -5.59 16.02
N GLU A 108 9.24 -4.63 16.91
CA GLU A 108 7.97 -4.50 17.66
C GLU A 108 6.92 -3.62 16.95
N ILE A 109 7.20 -3.18 15.72
CA ILE A 109 6.28 -2.43 14.87
C ILE A 109 5.69 -3.36 13.80
N LYS A 110 4.39 -3.27 13.55
CA LYS A 110 3.72 -4.01 12.46
C LYS A 110 2.70 -3.11 11.75
N LEU A 111 2.62 -3.23 10.43
CA LEU A 111 1.62 -2.54 9.63
C LEU A 111 0.46 -3.50 9.33
N ILE A 112 -0.48 -3.61 10.27
CA ILE A 112 -1.68 -4.46 10.14
C ILE A 112 -2.92 -3.56 10.10
N GLN A 113 -3.89 -3.94 9.26
CA GLN A 113 -5.08 -3.13 8.99
C GLN A 113 -6.11 -3.13 10.12
N VAL A 114 -6.14 -4.21 10.92
CA VAL A 114 -7.03 -4.34 12.07
C VAL A 114 -6.25 -3.93 13.32
N TYR A 115 -6.67 -2.84 13.95
CA TYR A 115 -5.97 -2.28 15.10
C TYR A 115 -6.93 -1.50 15.98
N LYS A 116 -6.52 -1.32 17.24
CA LYS A 116 -7.20 -0.44 18.18
C LYS A 116 -6.19 0.12 19.17
N ASP A 117 -6.33 1.39 19.55
CA ASP A 117 -5.46 2.05 20.53
C ASP A 117 -3.98 2.03 20.14
N GLY A 118 -3.68 2.11 18.82
CA GLY A 118 -2.31 2.01 18.30
C GLY A 118 -1.69 0.61 18.40
N ILE A 119 -2.48 -0.42 18.73
CA ILE A 119 -2.04 -1.80 18.92
C ILE A 119 -2.67 -2.70 17.86
N VAL A 120 -1.86 -3.57 17.26
CA VAL A 120 -2.30 -4.63 16.36
C VAL A 120 -2.13 -6.00 17.00
N GLU A 121 -2.96 -6.95 16.57
CA GLU A 121 -2.81 -8.37 16.85
C GLU A 121 -2.25 -9.05 15.61
N ASP A 122 -1.13 -9.75 15.76
CA ASP A 122 -0.52 -10.50 14.67
C ASP A 122 -0.87 -11.99 14.78
N PHE A 123 -1.30 -12.55 13.65
CA PHE A 123 -1.58 -13.96 13.50
C PHE A 123 -0.82 -14.47 12.29
N ASN A 124 -0.06 -15.54 12.46
CA ASN A 124 0.60 -16.18 11.34
C ASN A 124 -0.45 -16.70 10.36
N PHE A 125 -0.39 -16.20 9.12
CA PHE A 125 -1.37 -16.50 8.09
C PHE A 125 -1.49 -18.00 7.78
N PHE A 126 -0.37 -18.73 7.79
CA PHE A 126 -0.33 -20.15 7.41
C PHE A 126 -0.73 -21.08 8.55
N THR A 127 -0.25 -20.82 9.76
CA THR A 127 -0.50 -21.68 10.93
C THR A 127 -1.71 -21.23 11.75
N GLN A 128 -2.24 -20.04 11.48
CA GLN A 128 -3.30 -19.39 12.26
C GLN A 128 -2.94 -19.23 13.75
N THR A 129 -1.65 -19.14 14.06
CA THR A 129 -1.14 -18.98 15.42
C THR A 129 -1.03 -17.52 15.79
N PHE A 130 -1.44 -17.19 17.01
CA PHE A 130 -1.24 -15.84 17.57
C PHE A 130 0.24 -15.59 17.85
N GLU A 131 0.81 -14.56 17.24
CA GLU A 131 2.24 -14.22 17.33
C GLU A 131 2.51 -13.14 18.38
N GLY A 132 1.54 -12.28 18.68
CA GLY A 132 1.64 -11.28 19.74
C GLY A 132 0.90 -9.99 19.43
N TYR A 133 1.02 -9.05 20.37
CA TYR A 133 0.63 -7.66 20.21
C TYR A 133 1.83 -6.82 19.78
N PHE A 134 1.61 -5.90 18.86
CA PHE A 134 2.63 -5.01 18.31
C PHE A 134 2.10 -3.57 18.23
N VAL A 135 2.99 -2.59 18.13
CA VAL A 135 2.59 -1.22 17.79
C VAL A 135 2.23 -1.17 16.31
N ARG A 136 1.12 -0.50 15.98
CA ARG A 136 0.82 -0.16 14.58
C ARG A 136 1.81 0.88 14.07
N GLY A 137 2.41 0.65 12.91
CA GLY A 137 3.22 1.66 12.25
C GLY A 137 3.83 1.24 10.91
N ALA A 138 4.16 2.23 10.08
CA ALA A 138 4.85 2.03 8.80
C ALA A 138 6.36 2.21 8.98
N LYS A 139 7.10 1.09 9.08
CA LYS A 139 8.56 1.07 9.30
C LYS A 139 9.35 1.86 8.26
N PHE A 140 8.89 1.85 7.00
CA PHE A 140 9.51 2.60 5.91
C PHE A 140 9.33 4.11 6.00
N ARG A 141 8.54 4.59 6.97
CA ARG A 141 8.34 6.01 7.30
C ARG A 141 8.81 6.34 8.71
N THR A 142 9.90 5.70 9.14
CA THR A 142 10.49 5.97 10.46
C THR A 142 11.14 7.34 10.49
N ASP A 143 10.55 8.23 11.29
CA ASP A 143 11.00 9.58 11.57
C ASP A 143 11.52 9.63 13.01
N ILE A 144 12.83 9.74 13.19
CA ILE A 144 13.47 9.77 14.51
C ILE A 144 13.66 11.22 14.96
N TYR A 145 13.17 11.55 16.16
CA TYR A 145 13.40 12.80 16.87
C TYR A 145 14.28 12.52 18.09
N SER A 146 15.48 13.08 18.13
CA SER A 146 16.49 12.79 19.15
C SER A 146 17.22 14.07 19.59
N TYR A 147 17.67 14.12 20.84
CA TYR A 147 18.31 15.29 21.43
C TYR A 147 19.32 14.91 22.51
N GLY A 148 20.43 15.65 22.59
CA GLY A 148 21.50 15.40 23.54
C GLY A 148 22.06 13.98 23.40
N LYS A 149 22.12 13.22 24.50
CA LYS A 149 22.68 11.86 24.51
C LYS A 149 21.98 10.89 23.54
N SER A 150 20.68 11.07 23.31
CA SER A 150 19.96 10.21 22.37
C SER A 150 20.29 10.56 20.92
N ALA A 151 20.57 11.84 20.62
CA ALA A 151 21.06 12.26 19.32
C ALA A 151 22.48 11.74 19.06
N ASP A 152 23.34 11.71 20.07
CA ASP A 152 24.68 11.13 19.95
C ASP A 152 24.61 9.65 19.56
N TYR A 153 23.71 8.87 20.18
CA TYR A 153 23.46 7.48 19.79
C TYR A 153 23.05 7.37 18.31
N VAL A 154 22.13 8.22 17.85
CA VAL A 154 21.67 8.24 16.44
C VAL A 154 22.83 8.55 15.50
N ALA A 155 23.63 9.57 15.83
CA ALA A 155 24.77 10.03 15.03
C ALA A 155 25.87 8.97 14.88
N GLU A 156 26.12 8.17 15.92
CA GLU A 156 27.13 7.11 15.91
C GLU A 156 26.62 5.81 15.28
N ASN A 157 25.32 5.51 15.39
CA ASN A 157 24.82 4.17 15.12
C ASN A 157 23.88 4.06 13.92
N LEU A 158 23.12 5.10 13.58
CA LEU A 158 21.97 4.95 12.67
C LEU A 158 22.18 5.55 11.27
N LEU A 159 23.25 6.31 11.03
CA LEU A 159 23.55 6.89 9.72
C LEU A 159 24.24 5.89 8.76
N LYS A 160 23.75 4.65 8.73
CA LYS A 160 24.28 3.50 7.97
C LYS A 160 23.16 2.57 7.52
N THR A 161 23.47 1.61 6.65
CA THR A 161 22.51 0.53 6.32
C THR A 161 22.25 -0.32 7.57
N ILE A 162 20.98 -0.54 7.88
CA ILE A 162 20.54 -1.38 9.00
C ILE A 162 19.62 -2.47 8.47
N GLU A 163 19.97 -3.71 8.77
CA GLU A 163 19.15 -4.88 8.45
C GLU A 163 18.31 -5.30 9.67
N GLY A 164 17.11 -5.78 9.42
CA GLY A 164 16.21 -6.27 10.48
C GLY A 164 14.92 -6.84 9.91
N GLU A 165 13.87 -6.88 10.74
CA GLU A 165 12.55 -7.32 10.32
C GLU A 165 11.80 -6.16 9.65
N TYR A 166 11.63 -6.21 8.33
CA TYR A 166 10.91 -5.20 7.54
C TYR A 166 9.39 -5.50 7.51
N LEU A 167 8.70 -5.27 6.38
CA LEU A 167 7.25 -5.50 6.23
C LEU A 167 6.89 -6.99 6.10
N TRP A 168 7.59 -7.72 5.24
CA TRP A 168 7.24 -9.10 4.86
C TRP A 168 8.34 -10.12 5.21
N GLY A 169 9.28 -9.72 6.07
CA GLY A 169 10.41 -10.53 6.52
C GLY A 169 11.70 -9.72 6.61
N PRO A 170 12.86 -10.41 6.63
CA PRO A 170 14.16 -9.75 6.73
C PRO A 170 14.41 -8.77 5.58
N GLY A 171 14.93 -7.60 5.92
CA GLY A 171 15.33 -6.59 4.94
C GLY A 171 15.80 -5.31 5.61
N GLU A 172 16.00 -4.29 4.77
CA GLU A 172 16.57 -3.04 5.23
C GLU A 172 15.56 -2.18 6.00
N ILE A 173 15.88 -1.84 7.25
CA ILE A 173 15.03 -1.08 8.18
C ILE A 173 15.59 0.32 8.48
N THR A 174 16.60 0.78 7.73
CA THR A 174 17.23 2.10 7.89
C THR A 174 16.16 3.20 8.01
N PRO A 175 16.27 4.14 8.97
CA PRO A 175 15.27 5.20 9.12
C PRO A 175 15.23 6.10 7.88
N ALA A 176 14.04 6.63 7.58
CA ALA A 176 13.86 7.56 6.46
C ALA A 176 14.44 8.94 6.80
N MET A 177 14.26 9.38 8.05
CA MET A 177 14.68 10.68 8.56
C MET A 177 15.22 10.59 9.99
N CYS A 178 16.31 11.31 10.26
CA CYS A 178 16.88 11.49 11.60
C CYS A 178 17.02 12.99 11.94
N SER A 179 16.27 13.44 12.95
CA SER A 179 16.45 14.73 13.59
C SER A 179 17.35 14.58 14.81
N MET A 180 18.46 15.32 14.83
CA MET A 180 19.50 15.27 15.85
C MET A 180 19.75 16.67 16.41
N GLU A 181 19.35 16.88 17.66
CA GLU A 181 19.54 18.15 18.35
C GLU A 181 20.68 18.12 19.36
N ASN A 182 21.50 19.18 19.39
CA ASN A 182 22.53 19.42 20.40
C ASN A 182 23.53 18.25 20.58
N LEU A 183 24.07 17.76 19.47
CA LEU A 183 25.11 16.74 19.43
C LEU A 183 26.36 17.16 20.21
N SER A 184 26.95 16.18 20.90
CA SER A 184 28.26 16.27 21.55
C SER A 184 29.33 15.43 20.85
N VAL A 185 28.93 14.58 19.91
CA VAL A 185 29.82 13.71 19.12
C VAL A 185 29.82 14.09 17.64
N VAL A 186 30.87 13.69 16.94
CA VAL A 186 30.94 13.82 15.47
C VAL A 186 30.19 12.63 14.85
N PRO A 187 29.16 12.87 14.00
CA PRO A 187 28.39 11.80 13.36
C PRO A 187 29.25 10.85 12.52
N ASP A 188 29.01 9.54 12.63
CA ASP A 188 29.63 8.51 11.80
C ASP A 188 28.75 8.14 10.60
N ILE A 189 28.92 8.91 9.52
CA ILE A 189 28.06 8.81 8.34
C ILE A 189 28.59 7.76 7.37
N LYS A 190 27.88 6.63 7.22
CA LYS A 190 28.14 5.61 6.19
C LYS A 190 27.19 5.73 5.00
N ARG A 191 25.99 6.29 5.21
CA ARG A 191 25.00 6.57 4.16
C ARG A 191 24.72 8.06 4.05
N LYS A 192 24.71 8.56 2.81
CA LYS A 192 24.56 9.99 2.50
C LYS A 192 23.18 10.37 1.99
N ASP A 193 22.29 9.40 1.82
CA ASP A 193 20.93 9.58 1.29
C ASP A 193 19.86 9.69 2.38
N ILE A 194 20.13 9.22 3.61
CA ILE A 194 19.25 9.41 4.78
C ILE A 194 18.96 10.90 4.95
N ALA A 195 17.69 11.25 5.23
CA ALA A 195 17.31 12.63 5.50
C ALA A 195 17.75 13.05 6.90
N ILE A 196 18.38 14.21 7.01
CA ILE A 196 18.97 14.70 8.26
C ILE A 196 18.41 16.09 8.58
N LEU A 197 17.87 16.23 9.79
CA LEU A 197 17.55 17.52 10.39
C LEU A 197 18.56 17.78 11.53
N SER A 198 19.49 18.69 11.29
CA SER A 198 20.54 19.06 12.25
C SER A 198 20.13 20.34 12.98
N VAL A 199 19.89 20.26 14.29
CA VAL A 199 19.32 21.36 15.08
C VAL A 199 20.24 21.75 16.23
N GLY A 200 20.58 23.04 16.33
CA GLY A 200 21.38 23.56 17.45
C GLY A 200 22.83 23.06 17.49
N ASN A 201 23.27 22.31 16.47
CA ASN A 201 24.61 21.74 16.38
C ASN A 201 25.64 22.79 15.96
N SER A 202 26.88 22.65 16.46
CA SER A 202 27.98 23.55 16.12
C SER A 202 28.35 23.44 14.64
N ASP A 203 28.96 24.50 14.09
CA ASP A 203 29.47 24.49 12.71
C ASP A 203 30.50 23.36 12.48
N GLU A 204 31.28 23.03 13.50
CA GLU A 204 32.27 21.93 13.45
C GLU A 204 31.60 20.56 13.30
N ILE A 205 30.53 20.30 14.07
CA ILE A 205 29.74 19.07 13.93
C ILE A 205 29.00 19.07 12.59
N ASN A 206 28.41 20.19 12.18
CA ASN A 206 27.67 20.31 10.93
C ASN A 206 28.53 20.01 9.70
N LEU A 207 29.85 20.25 9.78
CA LEU A 207 30.80 19.92 8.72
C LEU A 207 30.84 18.41 8.42
N ALA A 208 30.55 17.55 9.40
CA ALA A 208 30.51 16.10 9.21
C ALA A 208 29.47 15.68 8.16
N PHE A 209 28.35 16.41 8.07
CA PHE A 209 27.28 16.13 7.11
C PHE A 209 27.59 16.58 5.66
N SER A 210 28.82 17.00 5.39
CA SER A 210 29.25 17.41 4.05
C SER A 210 29.06 16.29 3.02
N GLY A 211 28.28 16.62 1.98
CA GLY A 211 27.93 15.70 0.89
C GLY A 211 26.74 14.78 1.17
N CYS A 212 26.06 14.90 2.31
CA CYS A 212 24.73 14.33 2.48
C CYS A 212 23.75 14.98 1.50
N LYS A 213 22.88 14.18 0.89
CA LYS A 213 21.95 14.59 -0.18
C LYS A 213 20.76 15.37 0.37
N ASN A 214 20.29 14.98 1.55
CA ASN A 214 19.04 15.43 2.14
C ASN A 214 19.32 15.99 3.53
N ILE A 215 19.58 17.30 3.64
CA ILE A 215 19.89 17.93 4.93
C ILE A 215 19.23 19.28 5.11
N LEU A 216 18.76 19.53 6.33
CA LEU A 216 18.26 20.81 6.80
C LEU A 216 18.99 21.19 8.10
N PHE A 217 19.59 22.38 8.13
CA PHE A 217 20.25 22.94 9.31
C PHE A 217 19.36 24.00 9.97
N LYS A 218 19.21 23.94 11.29
CA LYS A 218 18.42 24.91 12.06
C LYS A 218 19.07 25.22 13.41
N GLU A 219 18.77 26.40 13.95
CA GLU A 219 19.16 26.76 15.32
C GLU A 219 18.20 26.14 16.36
N LYS A 220 16.91 26.06 16.02
CA LYS A 220 15.85 25.54 16.89
C LYS A 220 14.84 24.74 16.08
N ALA A 221 14.36 23.64 16.65
CA ALA A 221 13.33 22.82 16.04
C ALA A 221 11.95 23.50 16.07
N ASP A 222 11.17 23.22 15.03
CA ASP A 222 9.75 23.53 14.93
C ASP A 222 9.12 22.30 14.26
N TYR A 223 8.83 21.26 15.04
CA TYR A 223 8.54 19.92 14.51
C TYR A 223 7.38 19.90 13.52
N VAL A 224 6.35 20.72 13.72
CA VAL A 224 5.23 20.82 12.76
C VAL A 224 5.69 21.40 11.43
N LYS A 225 6.40 22.53 11.44
CA LYS A 225 6.89 23.13 10.19
C LYS A 225 7.97 22.30 9.52
N ASP A 226 8.84 21.69 10.31
CA ASP A 226 9.91 20.81 9.83
C ASP A 226 9.30 19.57 9.19
N TYR A 227 8.24 19.02 9.79
CA TYR A 227 7.50 17.92 9.20
C TYR A 227 6.89 18.31 7.85
N ASP A 228 6.14 19.41 7.83
CA ASP A 228 5.40 19.85 6.64
C ASP A 228 6.31 20.24 5.46
N SER A 229 7.48 20.83 5.74
CA SER A 229 8.39 21.37 4.72
C SER A 229 9.53 20.44 4.33
N PHE A 230 9.91 19.49 5.19
CA PHE A 230 11.08 18.64 4.99
C PHE A 230 10.81 17.16 5.25
N VAL A 231 10.33 16.77 6.44
CA VAL A 231 10.29 15.34 6.85
C VAL A 231 9.28 14.54 6.04
N LYS A 232 8.05 15.05 5.88
CA LYS A 232 6.88 14.28 5.38
C LYS A 232 7.09 13.59 4.03
N LYS A 233 8.06 14.04 3.23
CA LYS A 233 8.30 13.53 1.88
C LYS A 233 9.18 12.30 1.84
N PHE A 234 9.91 11.97 2.91
CA PHE A 234 10.88 10.87 2.86
C PHE A 234 10.25 9.53 3.22
N LYS A 235 10.63 8.50 2.46
CA LYS A 235 10.25 7.11 2.69
C LYS A 235 11.46 6.22 2.34
N MET A 236 11.84 5.32 3.24
CA MET A 236 12.86 4.30 2.97
C MET A 236 12.19 3.02 2.47
N TRP A 237 11.99 2.93 1.16
CA TRP A 237 11.33 1.79 0.54
C TRP A 237 12.35 0.74 0.11
N CYS A 238 12.39 -0.39 0.81
CA CYS A 238 13.26 -1.53 0.46
C CYS A 238 14.74 -1.12 0.26
N GLY A 239 15.24 -0.25 1.15
CA GLY A 239 16.61 0.26 1.15
C GLY A 239 16.88 1.47 0.24
N VAL A 240 15.87 1.97 -0.45
CA VAL A 240 15.97 3.15 -1.32
C VAL A 240 15.15 4.30 -0.73
N ILE A 241 15.77 5.48 -0.60
CA ILE A 241 15.03 6.71 -0.28
C ILE A 241 14.19 7.11 -1.50
N GLU A 242 12.89 7.07 -1.32
CA GLU A 242 11.87 7.55 -2.25
C GLU A 242 11.21 8.82 -1.71
N PHE A 243 10.60 9.59 -2.61
CA PHE A 243 9.88 10.81 -2.28
C PHE A 243 8.37 10.61 -2.41
N GLU A 244 7.66 10.86 -1.32
CA GLU A 244 6.20 10.95 -1.34
C GLU A 244 5.75 12.19 -2.11
N PRO A 245 4.68 12.09 -2.92
CA PRO A 245 4.20 13.21 -3.72
C PRO A 245 3.54 14.28 -2.84
N ASP A 246 3.76 15.55 -3.18
CA ASP A 246 2.97 16.67 -2.67
C ASP A 246 1.78 16.92 -3.61
N PHE A 247 0.64 16.32 -3.27
CA PHE A 247 -0.58 16.45 -4.06
C PHE A 247 -1.09 17.89 -4.19
N THR A 248 -0.80 18.77 -3.21
CA THR A 248 -1.20 20.18 -3.33
C THR A 248 -0.39 20.86 -4.42
N GLU A 249 0.92 20.62 -4.47
CA GLU A 249 1.79 21.15 -5.53
C GLU A 249 1.45 20.57 -6.91
N LEU A 250 1.10 19.28 -6.97
CA LEU A 250 0.73 18.59 -8.20
C LEU A 250 -0.70 18.94 -8.68
N GLY A 251 -1.51 19.63 -7.88
CA GLY A 251 -2.91 19.91 -8.20
C GLY A 251 -3.79 18.65 -8.21
N ILE A 252 -3.45 17.66 -7.39
CA ILE A 252 -4.20 16.42 -7.19
C ILE A 252 -5.08 16.56 -5.95
N THR A 253 -6.32 16.10 -6.04
CA THR A 253 -7.23 15.94 -4.91
C THR A 253 -7.20 14.49 -4.42
N GLU A 254 -6.99 14.30 -3.12
CA GLU A 254 -7.31 13.07 -2.39
C GLU A 254 -8.60 13.32 -1.60
N ASP A 255 -9.72 12.80 -2.09
CA ASP A 255 -11.03 12.90 -1.44
C ASP A 255 -11.34 11.59 -0.69
N VAL A 256 -11.54 11.70 0.62
CA VAL A 256 -11.82 10.56 1.49
C VAL A 256 -13.33 10.41 1.65
N GLY A 257 -13.83 9.19 1.54
CA GLY A 257 -15.25 8.93 1.77
C GLY A 257 -15.52 7.54 2.31
N PHE A 258 -16.81 7.26 2.46
CA PHE A 258 -17.31 5.93 2.73
C PHE A 258 -18.69 5.77 2.09
N VAL A 259 -19.10 4.52 1.90
CA VAL A 259 -20.44 4.13 1.47
C VAL A 259 -21.03 3.22 2.54
N ASN A 260 -22.27 3.51 2.96
CA ASN A 260 -23.06 2.53 3.70
C ASN A 260 -23.73 1.62 2.68
N VAL A 261 -23.29 0.37 2.63
CA VAL A 261 -23.78 -0.62 1.68
C VAL A 261 -24.66 -1.63 2.41
N LYS A 262 -25.76 -2.01 1.78
CA LYS A 262 -26.59 -3.10 2.27
C LYS A 262 -25.82 -4.40 2.11
N THR A 263 -25.71 -5.16 3.20
CA THR A 263 -25.01 -6.44 3.17
C THR A 263 -25.71 -7.39 2.21
N SER A 264 -24.98 -7.82 1.19
CA SER A 264 -25.53 -8.71 0.17
C SER A 264 -25.73 -10.12 0.76
N PRO A 265 -26.73 -10.90 0.31
CA PRO A 265 -27.00 -12.23 0.86
C PRO A 265 -25.79 -13.17 0.80
N ASP A 266 -24.98 -13.02 -0.25
CA ASP A 266 -23.73 -13.73 -0.55
C ASP A 266 -22.50 -13.23 0.22
N ASN A 267 -22.62 -12.17 1.04
CA ASN A 267 -21.54 -11.70 1.90
C ASN A 267 -21.50 -12.53 3.19
N ASP A 268 -20.56 -13.49 3.22
CA ASP A 268 -20.26 -14.32 4.40
C ASP A 268 -18.90 -13.97 5.03
N PHE A 269 -18.27 -12.87 4.58
CA PHE A 269 -16.88 -12.52 4.93
C PHE A 269 -16.79 -11.48 6.03
N LEU A 270 -17.89 -10.77 6.30
CA LEU A 270 -17.96 -9.85 7.41
C LEU A 270 -17.72 -10.59 8.73
N PRO A 271 -16.87 -10.06 9.62
CA PRO A 271 -16.71 -10.60 10.98
C PRO A 271 -18.05 -10.68 11.74
N GLU A 272 -18.95 -9.74 11.45
CA GLU A 272 -20.32 -9.71 11.96
C GLU A 272 -21.30 -9.37 10.83
N LYS A 273 -22.23 -10.27 10.51
CA LYS A 273 -23.20 -10.09 9.42
C LYS A 273 -24.32 -9.12 9.84
N LYS A 274 -24.07 -7.82 9.68
CA LYS A 274 -25.03 -6.74 9.90
C LYS A 274 -25.92 -6.53 8.66
N PRO A 275 -27.10 -5.90 8.76
CA PRO A 275 -27.95 -5.59 7.59
C PRO A 275 -27.29 -4.62 6.60
N GLU A 276 -26.42 -3.75 7.11
CA GLU A 276 -25.62 -2.79 6.37
C GLU A 276 -24.23 -2.70 7.01
N HIS A 277 -23.22 -2.34 6.21
CA HIS A 277 -21.88 -2.10 6.69
C HIS A 277 -21.24 -0.94 5.94
N LYS A 278 -20.20 -0.35 6.55
CA LYS A 278 -19.51 0.82 6.04
C LYS A 278 -18.27 0.36 5.26
N VAL A 279 -18.13 0.86 4.03
CA VAL A 279 -16.97 0.60 3.17
C VAL A 279 -16.26 1.91 2.89
N GLY A 280 -15.00 2.00 3.29
CA GLY A 280 -14.14 3.16 3.03
C GLY A 280 -13.63 3.20 1.61
N TYR A 281 -13.30 4.40 1.15
CA TYR A 281 -12.57 4.58 -0.10
C TYR A 281 -11.76 5.88 -0.09
N PHE A 282 -10.75 5.90 -0.95
CA PHE A 282 -10.00 7.10 -1.30
C PHE A 282 -10.15 7.36 -2.80
N ALA A 283 -10.55 8.58 -3.16
CA ALA A 283 -10.70 9.04 -4.53
C ALA A 283 -9.57 10.00 -4.90
N TYR A 284 -8.94 9.76 -6.03
CA TYR A 284 -7.81 10.53 -6.54
C TYR A 284 -8.14 11.07 -7.93
N TYR A 285 -7.96 12.38 -8.11
CA TYR A 285 -8.25 13.06 -9.38
C TYR A 285 -7.57 14.43 -9.44
N ASN A 286 -7.35 14.95 -10.64
CA ASN A 286 -6.87 16.33 -10.81
C ASN A 286 -7.93 17.34 -10.36
N LYS A 287 -7.52 18.40 -9.66
CA LYS A 287 -8.43 19.36 -9.02
C LYS A 287 -9.53 19.91 -9.93
N GLU A 288 -9.21 20.16 -11.19
CA GLU A 288 -10.13 20.73 -12.18
C GLU A 288 -10.95 19.67 -12.94
N LEU A 289 -10.62 18.37 -12.79
CA LEU A 289 -11.18 17.28 -13.59
C LEU A 289 -12.71 17.24 -13.52
N LEU A 290 -13.28 17.23 -12.30
CA LEU A 290 -14.73 17.09 -12.10
C LEU A 290 -15.53 18.31 -12.59
N GLY A 291 -14.88 19.46 -12.74
CA GLY A 291 -15.50 20.67 -13.30
C GLY A 291 -15.70 20.61 -14.82
N ASN A 292 -15.03 19.67 -15.50
CA ASN A 292 -15.03 19.56 -16.97
C ASN A 292 -16.16 18.67 -17.52
N GLY A 293 -17.04 18.15 -16.66
CA GLY A 293 -18.17 17.28 -17.04
C GLY A 293 -17.96 15.82 -16.64
N PRO A 294 -18.69 14.86 -17.25
CA PRO A 294 -18.58 13.45 -16.89
C PRO A 294 -17.20 12.82 -17.18
N VAL A 295 -16.66 12.08 -16.21
CA VAL A 295 -15.27 11.57 -16.21
C VAL A 295 -15.21 10.04 -16.19
N PRO A 296 -14.15 9.41 -16.74
CA PRO A 296 -13.94 7.98 -16.55
C PRO A 296 -13.72 7.65 -15.07
N LEU A 297 -14.27 6.52 -14.63
CA LEU A 297 -14.03 5.93 -13.31
C LEU A 297 -13.13 4.69 -13.47
N VAL A 298 -12.06 4.61 -12.70
CA VAL A 298 -11.34 3.36 -12.44
C VAL A 298 -11.53 2.99 -10.96
N ILE A 299 -12.24 1.89 -10.68
CA ILE A 299 -12.37 1.35 -9.32
C ILE A 299 -11.23 0.35 -9.05
N GLY A 300 -10.51 0.55 -7.94
CA GLY A 300 -9.30 -0.20 -7.59
C GLY A 300 -9.46 -1.07 -6.34
N PHE A 301 -8.92 -2.29 -6.39
CA PHE A 301 -8.94 -3.27 -5.29
C PHE A 301 -7.53 -3.77 -4.95
N HIS A 302 -7.09 -3.58 -3.71
CA HIS A 302 -5.71 -3.88 -3.27
C HIS A 302 -5.40 -5.38 -3.07
N GLY A 303 -4.13 -5.73 -2.83
CA GLY A 303 -3.70 -7.09 -2.49
C GLY A 303 -4.14 -7.54 -1.10
N GLY A 304 -4.11 -8.86 -0.84
CA GLY A 304 -4.40 -9.40 0.49
C GLY A 304 -3.28 -9.04 1.48
N GLY A 305 -3.63 -8.49 2.65
CA GLY A 305 -2.66 -8.04 3.66
C GLY A 305 -2.15 -6.61 3.47
N ASP A 306 -2.46 -5.97 2.34
CA ASP A 306 -2.17 -4.55 2.07
C ASP A 306 -3.43 -3.68 2.25
N SER A 307 -3.36 -2.38 1.94
CA SER A 307 -4.51 -1.46 1.93
C SER A 307 -4.70 -0.73 0.60
N SER A 308 -5.79 0.02 0.47
CA SER A 308 -6.06 0.87 -0.71
C SER A 308 -4.89 1.84 -1.02
N MET A 309 -4.23 2.32 0.03
CA MET A 309 -3.06 3.20 -0.04
C MET A 309 -1.84 2.50 -0.66
N TYR A 310 -1.63 1.21 -0.42
CA TYR A 310 -0.54 0.47 -1.06
C TYR A 310 -0.71 0.44 -2.59
N LEU A 311 -1.90 0.02 -3.05
CA LEU A 311 -2.20 -0.01 -4.48
C LEU A 311 -2.11 1.38 -5.11
N THR A 312 -2.48 2.42 -4.36
CA THR A 312 -2.38 3.79 -4.83
C THR A 312 -0.93 4.24 -4.95
N TYR A 313 -0.20 4.27 -3.84
CA TYR A 313 1.10 4.94 -3.71
C TYR A 313 2.29 4.08 -4.12
N VAL A 314 2.24 2.79 -3.82
CA VAL A 314 3.35 1.88 -4.15
C VAL A 314 3.23 1.35 -5.58
N ALA A 315 2.03 0.98 -6.01
CA ALA A 315 1.85 0.51 -7.39
C ALA A 315 1.74 1.65 -8.41
N GLY A 316 1.50 2.90 -7.98
CA GLY A 316 1.55 4.10 -8.84
C GLY A 316 0.22 4.52 -9.47
N TRP A 317 -0.93 4.04 -8.97
CA TRP A 317 -2.22 4.43 -9.56
C TRP A 317 -2.53 5.93 -9.43
N TRP A 318 -2.02 6.63 -8.40
CA TRP A 318 -2.18 8.09 -8.32
C TRP A 318 -1.50 8.81 -9.49
N GLU A 319 -0.32 8.33 -9.91
CA GLU A 319 0.46 8.93 -11.00
C GLU A 319 -0.22 8.68 -12.34
N VAL A 320 -0.71 7.46 -12.57
CA VAL A 320 -1.48 7.13 -13.78
C VAL A 320 -2.78 7.95 -13.82
N ALA A 321 -3.51 8.07 -12.72
CA ALA A 321 -4.72 8.88 -12.64
C ALA A 321 -4.44 10.37 -12.94
N HIS A 322 -3.38 10.92 -12.35
CA HIS A 322 -2.94 12.29 -12.60
C HIS A 322 -2.58 12.52 -14.07
N LYS A 323 -1.75 11.64 -14.64
CA LYS A 323 -1.20 11.77 -16.00
C LYS A 323 -2.26 11.66 -17.10
N TYR A 324 -3.27 10.83 -16.89
CA TYR A 324 -4.31 10.58 -17.90
C TYR A 324 -5.68 11.16 -17.55
N ASP A 325 -5.77 11.93 -16.47
CA ASP A 325 -6.91 12.77 -16.12
C ASP A 325 -8.23 11.97 -15.98
N PHE A 326 -8.22 10.97 -15.09
CA PHE A 326 -9.41 10.19 -14.74
C PHE A 326 -9.63 10.11 -13.22
N LEU A 327 -10.86 9.77 -12.82
CA LEU A 327 -11.20 9.53 -11.42
C LEU A 327 -10.80 8.11 -11.03
N TYR A 328 -9.82 7.98 -10.14
CA TYR A 328 -9.45 6.71 -9.53
C TYR A 328 -10.07 6.60 -8.15
N VAL A 329 -10.79 5.51 -7.86
CA VAL A 329 -11.38 5.25 -6.54
C VAL A 329 -10.89 3.92 -6.01
N ALA A 330 -10.02 3.96 -5.01
CA ALA A 330 -9.49 2.77 -4.35
C ALA A 330 -10.39 2.38 -3.17
N ILE A 331 -10.94 1.16 -3.21
CA ILE A 331 -11.82 0.65 -2.15
C ILE A 331 -10.98 0.06 -1.02
N GLU A 332 -11.24 0.50 0.20
CA GLU A 332 -10.55 0.02 1.40
C GLU A 332 -11.19 -1.25 1.95
N ASN A 333 -10.37 -2.16 2.48
CA ASN A 333 -10.80 -3.42 3.07
C ASN A 333 -11.79 -4.21 2.21
N HIS A 334 -11.58 -4.24 0.89
CA HIS A 334 -12.51 -4.85 -0.07
C HIS A 334 -12.64 -6.38 0.11
N GLN A 335 -11.83 -7.02 0.95
CA GLN A 335 -12.06 -8.39 1.41
C GLN A 335 -13.42 -8.60 2.10
N PHE A 336 -14.06 -7.54 2.58
CA PHE A 336 -15.39 -7.61 3.17
C PHE A 336 -16.50 -7.19 2.21
N VAL A 337 -16.16 -7.00 0.92
CA VAL A 337 -17.05 -6.48 -0.12
C VAL A 337 -17.26 -7.57 -1.17
N THR A 338 -18.50 -7.92 -1.48
CA THR A 338 -18.82 -8.85 -2.59
C THR A 338 -18.84 -8.12 -3.94
N ALA A 339 -18.92 -8.83 -5.06
CA ALA A 339 -19.13 -8.16 -6.36
C ALA A 339 -20.48 -7.41 -6.40
N THR A 340 -21.51 -7.99 -5.78
CA THR A 340 -22.82 -7.34 -5.60
C THR A 340 -22.67 -5.98 -4.92
N GLU A 341 -21.95 -5.95 -3.80
CA GLU A 341 -21.72 -4.73 -3.01
C GLU A 341 -20.80 -3.75 -3.73
N ALA A 342 -19.77 -4.22 -4.43
CA ALA A 342 -18.91 -3.36 -5.25
C ALA A 342 -19.70 -2.65 -6.37
N ARG A 343 -20.64 -3.37 -7.01
CA ARG A 343 -21.59 -2.76 -7.96
C ARG A 343 -22.46 -1.71 -7.27
N ASP A 344 -23.00 -2.00 -6.10
CA ASP A 344 -23.82 -1.04 -5.34
C ASP A 344 -23.01 0.21 -4.93
N ILE A 345 -21.74 0.04 -4.57
CA ILE A 345 -20.81 1.15 -4.30
C ILE A 345 -20.62 2.02 -5.54
N ILE A 346 -20.44 1.44 -6.73
CA ILE A 346 -20.33 2.19 -7.99
C ILE A 346 -21.60 3.03 -8.21
N GLU A 347 -22.80 2.48 -7.98
CA GLU A 347 -24.05 3.24 -8.08
C GLU A 347 -24.11 4.43 -7.11
N VAL A 348 -23.62 4.26 -5.88
CA VAL A 348 -23.51 5.37 -4.93
C VAL A 348 -22.49 6.42 -5.39
N LEU A 349 -21.33 5.99 -5.92
CA LEU A 349 -20.31 6.89 -6.43
C LEU A 349 -20.83 7.77 -7.58
N LYS A 350 -21.70 7.24 -8.46
CA LYS A 350 -22.37 8.02 -9.52
C LYS A 350 -23.21 9.20 -9.00
N THR A 351 -23.66 9.13 -7.74
CA THR A 351 -24.40 10.22 -7.11
C THR A 351 -23.48 11.30 -6.50
N ARG A 352 -22.21 10.95 -6.23
CA ARG A 352 -21.22 11.84 -5.63
C ARG A 352 -20.33 12.51 -6.67
N TYR A 353 -19.97 11.79 -7.72
CA TYR A 353 -19.07 12.26 -8.78
C TYR A 353 -19.78 12.25 -10.13
N PRO A 354 -19.45 13.20 -11.04
CA PRO A 354 -19.96 13.20 -12.40
C PRO A 354 -19.28 12.07 -13.20
N ILE A 355 -19.73 10.83 -13.03
CA ILE A 355 -19.13 9.67 -13.72
C ILE A 355 -19.75 9.52 -15.11
N ASP A 356 -18.92 9.32 -16.12
CA ASP A 356 -19.33 8.85 -17.44
C ASP A 356 -19.60 7.34 -17.36
N GLU A 357 -20.88 6.97 -17.31
CA GLU A 357 -21.30 5.57 -17.18
C GLU A 357 -20.87 4.67 -18.35
N SER A 358 -20.48 5.25 -19.49
CA SER A 358 -19.90 4.49 -20.61
C SER A 358 -18.40 4.17 -20.41
N ARG A 359 -17.77 4.70 -19.35
CA ARG A 359 -16.34 4.59 -19.05
C ARG A 359 -16.08 4.25 -17.58
N ILE A 360 -16.69 3.16 -17.12
CA ILE A 360 -16.41 2.58 -15.80
C ILE A 360 -15.50 1.37 -16.00
N TYR A 361 -14.35 1.38 -15.35
CA TYR A 361 -13.34 0.32 -15.43
C TYR A 361 -13.02 -0.21 -14.04
N ALA A 362 -12.61 -1.48 -13.95
CA ALA A 362 -12.19 -2.10 -12.70
C ALA A 362 -10.75 -2.64 -12.78
N THR A 363 -10.00 -2.53 -11.70
CA THR A 363 -8.64 -3.05 -11.59
C THR A 363 -8.37 -3.58 -10.19
N GLY A 364 -7.40 -4.49 -10.08
CA GLY A 364 -6.90 -4.89 -8.79
C GLY A 364 -5.70 -5.80 -8.87
N PHE A 365 -4.99 -5.88 -7.75
CA PHE A 365 -3.78 -6.68 -7.59
C PHE A 365 -4.06 -7.90 -6.70
N SER A 366 -3.57 -9.08 -7.08
CA SER A 366 -3.67 -10.30 -6.27
C SER A 366 -5.12 -10.57 -5.83
N MET A 367 -5.45 -10.56 -4.54
CA MET A 367 -6.83 -10.64 -4.03
C MET A 367 -7.79 -9.66 -4.73
N GLY A 368 -7.35 -8.43 -5.00
CA GLY A 368 -8.13 -7.44 -5.74
C GLY A 368 -8.29 -7.74 -7.23
N SER A 369 -7.36 -8.50 -7.83
CA SER A 369 -7.58 -9.10 -9.16
C SER A 369 -8.75 -10.09 -9.11
N GLY A 370 -8.86 -10.88 -8.03
CA GLY A 370 -10.00 -11.72 -7.75
C GLY A 370 -11.33 -10.94 -7.71
N LYS A 371 -11.37 -9.82 -6.98
CA LYS A 371 -12.54 -8.92 -6.98
C LYS A 371 -12.88 -8.37 -8.37
N THR A 372 -11.86 -8.03 -9.15
CA THR A 372 -12.02 -7.57 -10.54
C THR A 372 -12.61 -8.67 -11.43
N TRP A 373 -12.15 -9.91 -11.27
CA TRP A 373 -12.73 -11.07 -11.95
C TRP A 373 -14.15 -11.38 -11.50
N ASP A 374 -14.48 -11.25 -10.20
CA ASP A 374 -15.86 -11.43 -9.74
C ASP A 374 -16.80 -10.42 -10.44
N LEU A 375 -16.41 -9.14 -10.53
CA LEU A 375 -17.19 -8.11 -11.23
C LEU A 375 -17.37 -8.45 -12.72
N TYR A 376 -16.31 -8.89 -13.40
CA TYR A 376 -16.40 -9.33 -14.81
C TYR A 376 -17.32 -10.54 -15.00
N GLN A 377 -17.31 -11.46 -14.05
CA GLN A 377 -18.10 -12.69 -14.12
C GLN A 377 -19.56 -12.46 -13.75
N GLU A 378 -19.88 -11.55 -12.84
CA GLU A 378 -21.24 -11.40 -12.29
C GLU A 378 -21.99 -10.16 -12.76
N TYR A 379 -21.26 -9.09 -13.12
CA TYR A 379 -21.81 -7.79 -13.47
C TYR A 379 -21.08 -7.16 -14.67
N PRO A 380 -20.87 -7.89 -15.78
CA PRO A 380 -20.10 -7.37 -16.92
C PRO A 380 -20.74 -6.13 -17.57
N GLU A 381 -22.06 -5.96 -17.45
CA GLU A 381 -22.84 -4.88 -18.08
C GLU A 381 -22.59 -3.48 -17.49
N ILE A 382 -21.86 -3.39 -16.38
CA ILE A 382 -21.47 -2.09 -15.80
C ILE A 382 -20.07 -1.65 -16.24
N LEU A 383 -19.31 -2.51 -16.93
CA LEU A 383 -17.89 -2.32 -17.18
C LEU A 383 -17.61 -2.01 -18.66
N ALA A 384 -16.82 -0.97 -18.89
CA ALA A 384 -16.22 -0.65 -20.19
C ALA A 384 -14.89 -1.40 -20.41
N GLY A 385 -14.31 -1.98 -19.37
CA GLY A 385 -13.08 -2.76 -19.42
C GLY A 385 -12.53 -3.11 -18.04
N ILE A 386 -11.65 -4.10 -17.97
CA ILE A 386 -10.99 -4.51 -16.72
C ILE A 386 -9.48 -4.65 -16.87
N MET A 387 -8.76 -4.40 -15.78
CA MET A 387 -7.30 -4.47 -15.66
C MET A 387 -6.85 -5.33 -14.47
N PRO A 388 -7.21 -6.62 -14.39
CA PRO A 388 -6.74 -7.52 -13.32
C PRO A 388 -5.22 -7.76 -13.41
N CYS A 389 -4.54 -7.82 -12.26
CA CYS A 389 -3.08 -8.03 -12.18
C CYS A 389 -2.67 -9.10 -11.16
N SER A 390 -1.74 -9.96 -11.56
CA SER A 390 -1.03 -10.90 -10.69
C SER A 390 -1.91 -11.90 -9.93
N ALA A 391 -3.09 -12.20 -10.44
CA ALA A 391 -3.82 -13.44 -10.16
C ALA A 391 -4.93 -13.65 -11.20
N LEU A 392 -4.98 -14.82 -11.85
CA LEU A 392 -6.06 -15.15 -12.79
C LEU A 392 -7.30 -15.70 -12.08
N PHE A 393 -7.11 -16.47 -10.99
CA PHE A 393 -8.14 -17.24 -10.26
C PHE A 393 -8.99 -18.19 -11.15
N PRO A 394 -9.36 -19.38 -10.64
CA PRO A 394 -10.26 -20.29 -11.36
C PRO A 394 -11.58 -19.62 -11.75
N VAL A 395 -12.24 -20.10 -12.79
CA VAL A 395 -13.59 -19.67 -13.18
C VAL A 395 -14.60 -20.43 -12.30
N TYR A 396 -15.86 -20.01 -12.30
CA TYR A 396 -16.96 -20.69 -11.59
C TYR A 396 -16.91 -20.61 -10.06
N THR A 397 -15.88 -20.02 -9.48
CA THR A 397 -15.85 -19.63 -8.08
C THR A 397 -15.51 -18.15 -7.96
N THR A 398 -16.12 -17.48 -6.97
CA THR A 398 -15.63 -16.19 -6.52
C THR A 398 -14.24 -16.39 -5.94
N PHE A 399 -13.44 -15.33 -5.79
CA PHE A 399 -12.10 -15.50 -5.19
C PHE A 399 -12.12 -16.10 -3.77
N PHE A 400 -13.28 -16.09 -3.12
CA PHE A 400 -13.52 -16.73 -1.83
C PHE A 400 -14.02 -18.18 -1.91
N GLY A 401 -13.98 -18.80 -3.10
CA GLY A 401 -14.31 -20.21 -3.29
C GLY A 401 -15.81 -20.52 -3.30
N LYS A 402 -16.69 -19.52 -3.39
CA LYS A 402 -18.14 -19.73 -3.51
C LYS A 402 -18.51 -19.93 -4.99
N PRO A 403 -19.37 -20.89 -5.35
CA PRO A 403 -19.75 -21.09 -6.75
C PRO A 403 -20.41 -19.84 -7.36
N VAL A 404 -19.91 -19.38 -8.50
CA VAL A 404 -20.58 -18.39 -9.37
C VAL A 404 -21.62 -19.16 -10.18
N THR A 405 -22.86 -19.21 -9.70
CA THR A 405 -23.92 -19.95 -10.40
C THR A 405 -24.63 -19.08 -11.43
N ASP A 406 -25.77 -18.48 -11.08
CA ASP A 406 -26.75 -17.98 -12.06
C ASP A 406 -26.31 -16.69 -12.77
N ARG A 407 -25.19 -16.09 -12.35
CA ARG A 407 -24.70 -14.81 -12.86
C ARG A 407 -23.51 -14.91 -13.80
N LEU A 408 -22.93 -16.11 -13.98
CA LEU A 408 -21.71 -16.25 -14.77
C LEU A 408 -21.88 -15.66 -16.17
N ASN A 409 -21.05 -14.67 -16.48
CA ASN A 409 -21.01 -14.03 -17.77
C ASN A 409 -20.55 -15.03 -18.83
N LYS A 410 -21.38 -15.24 -19.85
CA LYS A 410 -21.08 -16.11 -21.00
C LYS A 410 -21.18 -15.39 -22.34
N THR A 411 -21.56 -14.12 -22.33
CA THR A 411 -22.06 -13.46 -23.56
C THR A 411 -21.67 -11.99 -23.68
N VAL A 412 -21.40 -11.31 -22.58
CA VAL A 412 -21.03 -9.89 -22.59
C VAL A 412 -19.53 -9.80 -22.74
N SER A 413 -19.08 -9.47 -23.95
CA SER A 413 -17.67 -9.22 -24.21
C SER A 413 -17.24 -7.92 -23.53
N VAL A 414 -16.22 -7.99 -22.68
CA VAL A 414 -15.66 -6.83 -21.97
C VAL A 414 -14.17 -6.76 -22.29
N PRO A 415 -13.62 -5.59 -22.64
CA PRO A 415 -12.18 -5.43 -22.82
C PRO A 415 -11.38 -5.87 -21.60
N VAL A 416 -10.34 -6.67 -21.80
CA VAL A 416 -9.48 -7.22 -20.74
C VAL A 416 -8.03 -6.89 -21.04
N PHE A 417 -7.34 -6.26 -20.10
CA PHE A 417 -5.88 -6.26 -20.04
C PHE A 417 -5.46 -6.99 -18.77
N TYR A 418 -4.80 -8.14 -18.91
CA TYR A 418 -4.27 -8.87 -17.76
C TYR A 418 -2.75 -8.86 -17.77
N SER A 419 -2.12 -8.72 -16.61
CA SER A 419 -0.67 -8.89 -16.44
C SER A 419 -0.32 -9.80 -15.26
N GLY A 420 0.71 -10.63 -15.40
CA GLY A 420 1.27 -11.46 -14.33
C GLY A 420 2.80 -11.57 -14.38
N GLY A 421 3.42 -11.92 -13.26
CA GLY A 421 4.88 -12.04 -13.13
C GLY A 421 5.41 -13.42 -13.52
N GLU A 422 6.43 -13.47 -14.39
CA GLU A 422 7.02 -14.74 -14.86
C GLU A 422 7.80 -15.49 -13.78
N LYS A 423 8.26 -14.79 -12.74
CA LYS A 423 8.97 -15.35 -11.58
C LYS A 423 8.11 -15.45 -10.34
N SER A 424 6.78 -15.28 -10.47
CA SER A 424 5.89 -15.45 -9.32
C SER A 424 5.96 -16.86 -8.75
N HIS A 425 5.88 -16.94 -7.42
CA HIS A 425 5.72 -18.19 -6.68
C HIS A 425 4.24 -18.63 -6.60
N LEU A 426 3.32 -17.78 -7.07
CA LEU A 426 1.91 -18.07 -7.22
C LEU A 426 1.57 -18.31 -8.71
N PRO A 427 0.51 -19.07 -9.01
CA PRO A 427 0.04 -19.24 -10.38
C PRO A 427 -0.65 -17.95 -10.88
N GLU A 428 0.08 -17.15 -11.64
CA GLU A 428 -0.39 -15.91 -12.28
C GLU A 428 -0.51 -16.04 -13.79
N LEU A 429 0.31 -16.89 -14.42
CA LEU A 429 0.36 -17.06 -15.87
C LEU A 429 0.00 -18.50 -16.26
N PRO A 430 -0.52 -18.75 -17.48
CA PRO A 430 -0.99 -20.09 -17.87
C PRO A 430 0.05 -21.20 -17.71
N PHE A 431 1.33 -20.94 -17.97
CA PHE A 431 2.40 -21.94 -17.79
C PHE A 431 2.70 -22.30 -16.32
N GLN A 432 2.12 -21.57 -15.36
CA GLN A 432 2.32 -21.74 -13.92
C GLN A 432 1.22 -22.57 -13.26
N GLY A 433 0.03 -22.70 -13.85
CA GLY A 433 -1.01 -23.58 -13.30
C GLY A 433 -2.24 -23.76 -14.20
N GLU A 434 -2.91 -24.92 -14.09
CA GLU A 434 -4.10 -25.28 -14.86
C GLU A 434 -5.25 -24.25 -14.73
N ALA A 435 -5.49 -23.75 -13.52
CA ALA A 435 -6.51 -22.73 -13.27
C ALA A 435 -6.28 -21.42 -14.06
N CYS A 436 -5.01 -21.11 -14.38
CA CYS A 436 -4.68 -19.95 -15.22
C CYS A 436 -5.08 -20.18 -16.69
N VAL A 437 -4.88 -21.40 -17.20
CA VAL A 437 -5.34 -21.81 -18.53
C VAL A 437 -6.86 -21.73 -18.62
N GLU A 438 -7.57 -22.18 -17.58
CA GLU A 438 -9.04 -22.13 -17.49
C GLU A 438 -9.56 -20.69 -17.63
N ARG A 439 -8.99 -19.74 -16.87
CA ARG A 439 -9.38 -18.33 -16.94
C ARG A 439 -9.14 -17.73 -18.32
N VAL A 440 -8.01 -18.03 -18.95
CA VAL A 440 -7.68 -17.55 -20.29
C VAL A 440 -8.66 -18.11 -21.33
N LYS A 441 -8.99 -19.41 -21.27
CA LYS A 441 -10.01 -20.03 -22.12
C LYS A 441 -11.36 -19.35 -21.97
N TYR A 442 -11.77 -19.06 -20.74
CA TYR A 442 -13.02 -18.38 -20.45
C TYR A 442 -13.09 -16.96 -21.03
N VAL A 443 -12.03 -16.16 -20.86
CA VAL A 443 -11.95 -14.83 -21.51
C VAL A 443 -11.97 -14.98 -23.03
N ALA A 444 -11.26 -15.97 -23.58
CA ALA A 444 -11.23 -16.20 -25.01
C ALA A 444 -12.62 -16.51 -25.60
N GLU A 445 -13.41 -17.33 -24.91
CA GLU A 445 -14.78 -17.68 -25.30
C GLU A 445 -15.72 -16.46 -25.21
N VAL A 446 -15.73 -15.77 -24.07
CA VAL A 446 -16.64 -14.62 -23.84
C VAL A 446 -16.32 -13.44 -24.75
N ASN A 447 -15.04 -13.18 -25.00
CA ASN A 447 -14.60 -12.14 -25.94
C ASN A 447 -14.53 -12.63 -27.40
N LYS A 448 -14.96 -13.87 -27.67
CA LYS A 448 -15.05 -14.46 -29.02
C LYS A 448 -13.78 -14.25 -29.83
N LEU A 449 -12.64 -14.69 -29.28
CA LEU A 449 -11.36 -14.53 -29.95
C LEU A 449 -11.31 -15.34 -31.25
N LYS A 450 -10.70 -14.78 -32.30
CA LYS A 450 -10.47 -15.49 -33.57
C LYS A 450 -9.59 -16.72 -33.36
N LYS A 451 -8.62 -16.62 -32.45
CA LYS A 451 -7.72 -17.70 -32.07
C LYS A 451 -8.37 -18.57 -31.00
N SER A 452 -8.41 -19.88 -31.26
CA SER A 452 -8.97 -20.85 -30.33
C SER A 452 -7.94 -21.27 -29.28
N PHE A 453 -8.34 -21.21 -28.01
CA PHE A 453 -7.58 -21.76 -26.89
C PHE A 453 -8.03 -23.19 -26.54
N ALA A 454 -8.97 -23.81 -27.28
CA ALA A 454 -9.57 -25.10 -26.92
C ALA A 454 -8.51 -26.20 -26.68
N ASP A 455 -7.48 -26.25 -27.52
CA ASP A 455 -6.41 -27.25 -27.49
C ASP A 455 -5.22 -26.85 -26.60
N VAL A 456 -5.29 -25.73 -25.89
CA VAL A 456 -4.26 -25.31 -24.94
C VAL A 456 -4.47 -26.09 -23.64
N ASP A 457 -3.62 -27.07 -23.38
CA ASP A 457 -3.65 -27.90 -22.18
C ASP A 457 -2.38 -27.69 -21.34
N PHE A 458 -2.55 -27.53 -20.03
CA PHE A 458 -1.46 -27.31 -19.08
C PHE A 458 -0.48 -28.49 -19.06
N GLU A 459 -0.99 -29.73 -19.17
CA GLU A 459 -0.16 -30.94 -19.21
C GLU A 459 0.76 -30.97 -20.45
N ASN A 460 0.43 -30.20 -21.49
CA ASN A 460 1.21 -30.12 -22.73
C ASN A 460 2.00 -28.81 -22.86
N LYS A 461 2.21 -28.08 -21.76
CA LYS A 461 2.81 -26.73 -21.79
C LYS A 461 4.22 -26.64 -22.38
N ASP A 462 5.01 -27.70 -22.28
CA ASP A 462 6.37 -27.75 -22.82
C ASP A 462 6.39 -27.78 -24.37
N ASN A 463 5.25 -28.05 -25.01
CA ASN A 463 5.09 -28.08 -26.46
C ASN A 463 4.29 -26.89 -27.01
N TRP A 464 3.96 -25.91 -26.17
CA TRP A 464 3.23 -24.72 -26.60
C TRP A 464 4.04 -23.87 -27.59
N GLU A 465 3.35 -23.29 -28.57
CA GLU A 465 3.99 -22.36 -29.53
C GLU A 465 4.40 -21.06 -28.83
N ASN A 466 3.55 -20.56 -27.92
CA ASN A 466 3.92 -19.50 -26.99
C ASN A 466 4.18 -20.13 -25.60
N PRO A 467 5.41 -20.04 -25.05
CA PRO A 467 5.76 -20.69 -23.79
C PRO A 467 4.98 -20.21 -22.56
N VAL A 468 4.35 -19.02 -22.63
CA VAL A 468 3.60 -18.43 -21.52
C VAL A 468 2.09 -18.65 -21.71
N TRP A 469 1.58 -18.43 -22.92
CA TRP A 469 0.15 -18.34 -23.22
C TRP A 469 -0.42 -19.52 -24.00
N GLY A 470 0.39 -20.50 -24.39
CA GLY A 470 -0.04 -21.61 -25.23
C GLY A 470 0.08 -21.33 -26.72
N ILE A 471 -0.56 -20.25 -27.16
CA ILE A 471 -0.60 -19.81 -28.56
C ILE A 471 -0.09 -18.37 -28.68
N PRO A 472 0.49 -17.97 -29.83
CA PRO A 472 0.95 -16.59 -30.03
C PRO A 472 -0.24 -15.63 -30.15
N GLY A 473 -0.05 -14.38 -29.71
CA GLY A 473 -0.98 -13.28 -30.00
C GLY A 473 -1.08 -12.97 -31.50
N ASP A 474 -2.12 -12.25 -31.91
CA ASP A 474 -2.22 -11.65 -33.26
C ASP A 474 -1.21 -10.52 -33.47
N ARG A 475 -0.91 -9.80 -32.37
CA ARG A 475 0.18 -8.82 -32.27
C ARG A 475 0.90 -9.01 -30.93
N VAL A 476 2.20 -8.72 -30.90
CA VAL A 476 3.00 -8.71 -29.67
C VAL A 476 3.77 -7.40 -29.60
N ASP A 477 3.62 -6.69 -28.48
CA ASP A 477 4.43 -5.50 -28.16
C ASP A 477 5.22 -5.75 -26.87
N THR A 478 6.40 -5.14 -26.76
CA THR A 478 7.28 -5.26 -25.59
C THR A 478 7.64 -3.89 -25.05
N PHE A 479 7.64 -3.76 -23.73
CA PHE A 479 7.98 -2.53 -23.03
C PHE A 479 9.04 -2.84 -21.97
N TYR A 480 10.22 -2.23 -22.08
CA TYR A 480 11.34 -2.49 -21.16
C TYR A 480 11.39 -1.43 -20.04
N ASP A 481 11.55 -1.90 -18.81
CA ASP A 481 11.74 -1.08 -17.61
C ASP A 481 13.19 -1.26 -17.12
N GLU A 482 14.03 -0.26 -17.39
CA GLU A 482 15.44 -0.21 -16.99
C GLU A 482 15.62 -0.25 -15.47
N THR A 483 14.67 0.29 -14.70
CA THR A 483 14.79 0.41 -13.23
C THR A 483 14.63 -0.92 -12.52
N ARG A 484 13.97 -1.88 -13.17
CA ARG A 484 13.70 -3.22 -12.66
C ARG A 484 14.35 -4.33 -13.47
N ASP A 485 15.05 -3.98 -14.55
CA ASP A 485 15.55 -4.92 -15.56
C ASP A 485 14.49 -5.96 -15.96
N ALA A 486 13.33 -5.45 -16.37
CA ALA A 486 12.13 -6.24 -16.63
C ALA A 486 11.47 -5.82 -17.93
N THR A 487 10.92 -6.78 -18.68
CA THR A 487 10.17 -6.53 -19.92
C THR A 487 8.73 -6.98 -19.74
N LEU A 488 7.79 -6.06 -19.95
CA LEU A 488 6.37 -6.36 -20.11
C LEU A 488 6.15 -6.79 -21.57
N THR A 489 5.76 -8.04 -21.78
CA THR A 489 5.43 -8.59 -23.11
C THR A 489 3.94 -8.75 -23.23
N VAL A 490 3.29 -7.95 -24.08
CA VAL A 490 1.84 -7.92 -24.27
C VAL A 490 1.46 -8.67 -25.53
N ASN A 491 0.64 -9.72 -25.39
CA ASN A 491 0.05 -10.48 -26.48
C ASN A 491 -1.39 -9.99 -26.69
N TYR A 492 -1.66 -9.42 -27.86
CA TYR A 492 -2.97 -8.91 -28.26
C TYR A 492 -3.73 -9.99 -29.04
N PHE A 493 -5.02 -10.13 -28.78
CA PHE A 493 -5.89 -11.09 -29.46
C PHE A 493 -7.14 -10.39 -30.02
N ASP A 494 -7.36 -10.57 -31.32
CA ASP A 494 -8.52 -10.03 -32.02
C ASP A 494 -9.77 -10.85 -31.73
N SER A 495 -10.89 -10.17 -31.46
CA SER A 495 -12.22 -10.77 -31.48
C SER A 495 -12.69 -11.02 -32.92
N GLU A 496 -13.63 -11.95 -33.11
CA GLU A 496 -14.25 -12.31 -34.41
C GLU A 496 -14.81 -11.11 -35.19
N ASP A 497 -15.27 -10.09 -34.47
CA ASP A 497 -15.79 -8.84 -35.05
C ASP A 497 -14.71 -7.84 -35.49
N GLY A 498 -13.43 -8.20 -35.32
CA GLY A 498 -12.28 -7.40 -35.74
C GLY A 498 -11.80 -6.38 -34.71
N VAL A 499 -12.39 -6.32 -33.52
CA VAL A 499 -11.93 -5.43 -32.44
C VAL A 499 -11.00 -6.21 -31.50
N CYS A 500 -9.80 -5.70 -31.27
CA CYS A 500 -8.85 -6.29 -30.31
C CYS A 500 -9.24 -5.90 -28.87
N ARG A 501 -10.09 -6.69 -28.22
CA ARG A 501 -10.55 -6.44 -26.84
C ARG A 501 -9.71 -7.12 -25.76
N THR A 502 -8.82 -8.05 -26.12
CA THR A 502 -8.08 -8.85 -25.15
C THR A 502 -6.57 -8.64 -25.31
N ALA A 503 -5.91 -8.27 -24.22
CA ALA A 503 -4.47 -8.17 -24.10
C ALA A 503 -4.00 -8.97 -22.87
N PHE A 504 -3.07 -9.89 -23.08
CA PHE A 504 -2.50 -10.74 -22.04
C PHE A 504 -0.99 -10.52 -21.95
N ALA A 505 -0.52 -10.13 -20.78
CA ALA A 505 0.85 -9.67 -20.59
C ALA A 505 1.61 -10.47 -19.51
N GLY A 506 2.87 -10.79 -19.81
CA GLY A 506 3.82 -11.35 -18.85
C GLY A 506 4.92 -10.33 -18.56
N VAL A 507 5.39 -10.29 -17.31
CA VAL A 507 6.52 -9.43 -16.92
C VAL A 507 7.73 -10.28 -16.54
N SER A 508 8.82 -10.14 -17.28
CA SER A 508 10.07 -10.84 -16.99
C SER A 508 10.66 -10.36 -15.66
N ASN A 509 11.33 -11.25 -14.92
CA ASN A 509 11.97 -10.95 -13.62
C ASN A 509 11.02 -10.41 -12.52
N GLN A 510 9.71 -10.41 -12.76
CA GLN A 510 8.72 -9.96 -11.79
C GLN A 510 8.24 -11.15 -10.94
N ILE A 511 8.22 -10.97 -9.62
CA ILE A 511 7.61 -11.92 -8.67
C ILE A 511 6.12 -11.58 -8.48
N HIS A 512 5.55 -11.86 -7.31
CA HIS A 512 4.18 -11.45 -6.97
C HIS A 512 4.15 -9.97 -6.54
N GLU A 513 3.94 -9.07 -7.50
CA GLU A 513 3.96 -7.61 -7.28
C GLU A 513 3.14 -6.88 -8.35
N CYS A 514 2.76 -5.63 -8.07
CA CYS A 514 2.10 -4.73 -9.02
C CYS A 514 2.99 -3.51 -9.26
N ARG A 515 3.18 -3.13 -10.52
CA ARG A 515 4.12 -2.07 -10.91
C ARG A 515 3.44 -1.03 -11.79
N GLU A 516 3.85 0.22 -11.65
CA GLU A 516 3.31 1.37 -12.39
C GLU A 516 3.34 1.15 -13.91
N HIS A 517 4.47 0.65 -14.41
CA HIS A 517 4.65 0.36 -15.83
C HIS A 517 3.57 -0.58 -16.42
N SER A 518 3.17 -1.60 -15.66
CA SER A 518 2.12 -2.55 -16.07
C SER A 518 0.74 -1.89 -16.05
N ILE A 519 0.41 -1.16 -14.97
CA ILE A 519 -0.90 -0.51 -14.84
C ILE A 519 -1.08 0.65 -15.82
N GLU A 520 -0.03 1.39 -16.15
CA GLU A 520 -0.07 2.45 -17.15
C GLU A 520 -0.34 1.86 -18.54
N THR A 521 0.35 0.77 -18.88
CA THR A 521 0.14 0.08 -20.16
C THR A 521 -1.27 -0.51 -20.26
N ALA A 522 -1.78 -1.06 -19.14
CA ALA A 522 -3.15 -1.54 -19.05
C ALA A 522 -4.16 -0.41 -19.31
N TRP A 523 -3.96 0.75 -18.68
CA TRP A 523 -4.81 1.93 -18.87
C TRP A 523 -4.79 2.44 -20.32
N LYS A 524 -3.62 2.56 -20.95
CA LYS A 524 -3.48 2.99 -22.36
C LYS A 524 -4.27 2.11 -23.32
N PHE A 525 -4.38 0.81 -23.01
CA PHE A 525 -5.21 -0.12 -23.79
C PHE A 525 -6.70 0.05 -23.47
N ILE A 526 -7.07 -0.05 -22.19
CA ILE A 526 -8.48 -0.11 -21.76
C ILE A 526 -9.24 1.21 -21.96
N SER A 527 -8.57 2.35 -21.82
CA SER A 527 -9.18 3.68 -21.99
C SER A 527 -9.71 3.98 -23.39
N GLN A 528 -9.35 3.16 -24.39
CA GLN A 528 -9.84 3.27 -25.77
C GLN A 528 -11.28 2.77 -25.91
N PHE A 529 -11.78 2.01 -24.93
CA PHE A 529 -13.08 1.37 -25.00
C PHE A 529 -14.13 2.13 -24.21
N ARG A 530 -15.36 2.05 -24.72
CA ARG A 530 -16.57 2.51 -24.06
C ARG A 530 -17.59 1.38 -24.09
N LYS A 531 -18.40 1.29 -23.04
CA LYS A 531 -19.58 0.45 -23.06
C LYS A 531 -20.59 1.02 -24.05
N GLU A 532 -21.10 0.19 -24.95
CA GLU A 532 -22.22 0.57 -25.81
C GLU A 532 -23.52 0.63 -24.98
N ASN A 533 -24.33 1.67 -25.21
CA ASN A 533 -25.59 1.91 -24.47
C ASN A 533 -26.71 0.96 -24.88
#